data_AF-A0A3N2QYT5-F1
#
_entry.id   AF-A0A3N2QYT5-F1
#
_cell.length_a   1.000
_cell.length_b   1.000
_cell.length_c   1.000
_cell.angle_alpha   90.00
_cell.angle_beta   90.00
_cell.angle_gamma   90.00
#
_symmetry.space_group_name_H-M   'P 1'
#
loop_
_entity.id
_entity.type
_entity.pdbx_description
1 polymer ?
#
loop_
_entity_poly.entity_id
_entity_poly.type
_entity_poly.pdbx_seq_one_letter_code
_entity_poly.pdbx_strand_id
1 'polypeptide(L)' 'MREFDRLPEPLRAWAREAILPWRPRSVRRAFERALGQTGDPALALAELDRIEARLIARDAPRIWGAGHPFSPGPR' A
#
# COMPACT_ATOMS: atom_id res chain seq x y z
N MET A 1 -7.27 -15.85 6.43
CA MET A 1 -8.42 -15.20 7.10
C MET A 1 -8.05 -14.61 8.45
N ARG A 2 -7.73 -15.42 9.48
CA ARG A 2 -7.51 -14.94 10.87
C ARG A 2 -6.64 -13.68 11.07
N GLU A 3 -5.61 -13.46 10.25
CA GLU A 3 -4.75 -12.27 10.39
C GLU A 3 -5.36 -11.00 9.80
N PHE A 4 -6.16 -11.15 8.75
CA PHE A 4 -6.94 -10.07 8.16
C PHE A 4 -8.10 -9.67 9.08
N ASP A 5 -8.75 -10.67 9.70
CA ASP A 5 -9.83 -10.44 10.66
C ASP A 5 -9.35 -9.72 11.93
N ARG A 6 -8.06 -9.84 12.25
CA ARG A 6 -7.39 -9.13 13.36
C ARG A 6 -7.00 -7.69 13.04
N LEU A 7 -7.12 -7.24 11.79
CA LEU A 7 -6.87 -5.85 11.45
C LEU A 7 -7.98 -4.96 12.03
N PRO A 8 -7.64 -3.75 12.52
CA PRO A 8 -8.63 -2.72 12.84
C PRO A 8 -9.50 -2.41 11.62
N GLU A 9 -10.75 -2.00 11.83
CA GLU A 9 -11.72 -1.78 10.75
C GLU A 9 -11.20 -0.82 9.65
N PRO A 10 -10.57 0.34 9.96
CA PRO A 10 -10.06 1.23 8.92
C PRO A 10 -8.97 0.59 8.06
N LEU A 11 -8.13 -0.24 8.68
CA LEU A 11 -7.03 -0.91 7.99
C LEU A 11 -7.53 -2.10 7.16
N ARG A 12 -8.61 -2.75 7.62
CA ARG A 12 -9.29 -3.79 6.85
C ARG A 12 -10.01 -3.20 5.65
N ALA A 13 -10.69 -2.06 5.81
CA ALA A 13 -11.32 -1.35 4.70
C ALA A 13 -10.29 -0.94 3.66
N TRP A 14 -9.19 -0.32 4.07
CA TRP A 14 -8.08 0.00 3.17
C TRP A 14 -7.56 -1.24 2.41
N ALA A 15 -7.34 -2.35 3.10
CA ALA A 15 -6.83 -3.57 2.48
C ALA A 15 -7.81 -4.26 1.52
N ARG A 16 -9.12 -3.92 1.56
CA ARG A 16 -10.12 -4.40 0.58
C ARG A 16 -10.09 -3.58 -0.70
N GLU A 17 -9.83 -2.28 -0.59
CA GLU A 17 -9.80 -1.33 -1.71
C GLU A 17 -8.42 -1.26 -2.38
N ALA A 18 -7.37 -1.75 -1.71
CA ALA A 18 -6.02 -1.80 -2.24
C ALA A 18 -5.94 -2.58 -3.57
N ILE A 19 -5.17 -2.05 -4.52
CA ILE A 19 -5.01 -2.62 -5.86
C ILE A 19 -4.19 -3.91 -5.80
N LEU A 20 -3.18 -3.97 -4.94
CA LEU A 20 -2.30 -5.12 -4.82
C LEU A 20 -2.83 -6.15 -3.82
N PRO A 21 -2.59 -7.46 -4.03
CA PRO A 21 -2.96 -8.50 -3.07
C PRO A 21 -1.99 -8.52 -1.89
N TRP A 22 -2.14 -7.55 -0.99
CA TRP A 22 -1.27 -7.40 0.17
C TRP A 22 -1.40 -8.56 1.16
N ARG A 23 -0.25 -8.96 1.75
CA ARG A 23 -0.27 -9.81 2.94
C ARG A 23 -0.70 -8.98 4.16
N PRO A 24 -1.68 -9.42 4.98
CA PRO A 24 -2.18 -8.65 6.13
C PRO A 24 -1.08 -8.19 7.11
N ARG A 25 -0.06 -9.03 7.32
CA ARG A 25 1.11 -8.70 8.16
C ARG A 25 1.89 -7.52 7.62
N SER A 26 2.06 -7.43 6.29
CA SER A 26 2.80 -6.35 5.65
C SER A 26 2.06 -5.03 5.78
N VAL A 27 0.74 -5.06 5.55
CA VAL A 27 -0.15 -3.89 5.74
C VAL A 27 -0.06 -3.37 7.17
N ARG A 28 -0.24 -4.26 8.16
CA ARG A 28 -0.15 -3.89 9.57
C ARG A 28 1.19 -3.25 9.93
N ARG A 29 2.30 -3.88 9.51
CA ARG A 29 3.64 -3.37 9.82
C ARG A 29 3.91 -2.00 9.19
N ALA A 30 3.47 -1.80 7.95
CA ALA A 30 3.60 -0.50 7.28
C ALA A 30 2.75 0.57 7.97
N PHE A 31 1.51 0.23 8.34
CA PHE A 31 0.61 1.13 9.06
C PHE A 31 1.14 1.52 10.44
N GLU A 32 1.56 0.54 11.26
CA GLU A 32 2.14 0.80 12.58
C GLU A 32 3.38 1.69 12.50
N ARG A 33 4.23 1.47 11.49
CA ARG A 33 5.39 2.31 11.23
C ARG A 33 4.98 3.75 10.88
N ALA A 34 4.04 3.91 9.96
CA ALA A 34 3.58 5.24 9.53
C ALA A 34 2.85 5.97 10.66
N LEU A 35 2.05 5.26 11.45
CA LEU A 35 1.38 5.79 12.63
C LEU A 35 2.38 6.24 13.70
N GLY A 36 3.44 5.47 13.94
CA GLY A 36 4.51 5.87 14.87
C GLY A 36 5.29 7.10 14.42
N GLN A 37 5.32 7.40 13.12
CA GLN A 37 6.00 8.58 12.56
C GLN A 37 5.10 9.81 12.51
N THR A 38 3.81 9.63 12.23
CA THR A 38 2.86 10.72 11.99
C THR A 38 2.01 11.05 13.21
N GLY A 39 1.78 10.07 14.09
CA GLY A 39 0.80 10.14 15.18
C GLY A 39 -0.66 10.18 14.72
N ASP A 40 -0.93 10.13 13.41
CA ASP A 40 -2.25 10.29 12.83
C ASP A 40 -2.62 9.08 11.96
N PRO A 41 -3.69 8.33 12.31
CA PRO A 41 -4.18 7.21 11.52
C PRO A 41 -4.50 7.55 10.06
N ALA A 42 -5.01 8.74 9.76
CA ALA A 42 -5.35 9.13 8.39
C ALA A 42 -4.09 9.32 7.55
N LEU A 43 -3.06 9.96 8.12
CA LEU A 43 -1.76 10.09 7.46
C LEU A 43 -1.07 8.73 7.31
N ALA A 44 -1.25 7.83 8.27
CA ALA A 44 -0.73 6.47 8.18
C ALA A 44 -1.39 5.66 7.04
N LEU A 45 -2.70 5.80 6.83
CA LEU A 45 -3.40 5.20 5.69
C LEU A 45 -2.93 5.80 4.36
N ALA A 46 -2.80 7.13 4.27
CA ALA A 46 -2.29 7.80 3.09
C ALA A 46 -0.85 7.36 2.73
N GLU A 47 -0.04 7.02 3.74
CA GLU A 47 1.30 6.46 3.50
C GLU A 47 1.22 5.05 2.88
N LEU A 48 0.23 4.24 3.23
CA LEU A 48 0.02 2.94 2.58
C LEU A 48 -0.31 3.11 1.09
N ASP A 49 -1.14 4.10 0.73
CA ASP A 49 -1.44 4.42 -0.67
C ASP A 49 -0.18 4.77 -1.44
N ARG A 50 0.72 5.57 -0.84
CA ARG A 50 2.01 5.93 -1.46
C ARG A 50 2.90 4.71 -1.66
N ILE A 51 2.94 3.79 -0.69
CA ILE A 51 3.74 2.57 -0.81
C ILE A 51 3.18 1.69 -1.93
N GLU A 52 1.86 1.50 -2.01
CA GLU A 52 1.22 0.76 -3.09
C GLU A 52 1.52 1.36 -4.46
N ALA A 53 1.31 2.66 -4.63
CA ALA A 53 1.61 3.36 -5.88
C ALA A 53 3.07 3.18 -6.29
N ARG A 54 4.01 3.22 -5.33
CA ARG A 54 5.44 2.99 -5.60
C ARG A 54 5.75 1.56 -6.03
N LEU A 55 5.06 0.56 -5.46
CA LEU A 55 5.22 -0.84 -5.87
C LEU A 55 4.68 -1.05 -7.29
N ILE A 56 3.48 -0.52 -7.57
CA ILE A 56 2.89 -0.57 -8.92
C ILE A 56 3.82 0.11 -9.91
N ALA A 57 4.32 1.30 -9.60
CA ALA A 57 5.21 2.03 -10.50
C ALA A 57 6.53 1.30 -10.74
N ARG A 58 7.09 0.66 -9.71
CA ARG A 58 8.31 -0.15 -9.87
C ARG A 58 8.09 -1.33 -10.82
N ASP A 59 6.93 -1.98 -10.72
CA ASP A 59 6.65 -3.22 -11.45
C ASP A 59 6.02 -2.95 -12.84
N ALA A 60 5.42 -1.77 -13.04
CA ALA A 60 4.74 -1.38 -14.28
C ALA A 60 5.63 -1.45 -15.53
N PRO A 61 6.90 -0.96 -15.55
CA PRO A 61 7.77 -1.09 -16.71
C PRO A 61 8.09 -2.54 -17.05
N ARG A 62 8.19 -3.41 -16.05
CA ARG A 62 8.50 -4.83 -16.22
C ARG A 62 7.29 -5.62 -16.74
N ILE A 63 6.09 -5.25 -16.31
CA ILE A 63 4.85 -5.99 -16.66
C ILE A 63 4.23 -5.45 -17.95
N TRP A 64 4.16 -4.13 -18.12
CA TRP A 64 3.44 -3.45 -19.21
C TRP A 64 4.32 -2.60 -20.12
N GLY A 65 5.61 -2.45 -19.80
CA GLY A 65 6.55 -1.64 -20.59
C GLY A 65 6.61 -0.17 -20.14
N ALA A 66 7.65 0.54 -20.61
CA ALA A 66 7.95 1.91 -20.18
C ALA A 66 6.90 2.97 -20.58
N GLY A 67 5.99 2.65 -21.52
CA GLY A 67 4.93 3.54 -21.97
C GLY A 67 3.63 3.49 -21.15
N HIS A 68 3.54 2.64 -20.13
CA HIS A 68 2.34 2.52 -19.30
C HIS A 68 2.15 3.76 -18.38
N PRO A 69 0.91 4.24 -18.10
CA PRO A 69 0.68 5.42 -17.26
C PRO A 69 1.26 5.34 -15.84
N PHE A 70 1.42 4.13 -15.30
CA PHE A 70 2.07 3.92 -14.00
C PHE A 70 3.58 3.69 -14.08
N SER A 71 4.16 3.55 -15.27
CA SER A 71 5.61 3.43 -15.41
C SER A 71 6.27 4.77 -15.04
N PRO A 72 7.26 4.79 -14.14
CA PRO A 72 8.05 5.99 -13.92
C PRO A 72 8.71 6.35 -15.25
N GLY A 73 8.48 7.59 -15.72
CA GLY A 73 9.06 8.06 -16.97
C GLY A 73 10.58 7.90 -17.01
N PRO A 74 11.19 7.95 -18.20
CA PRO A 74 12.64 7.87 -18.32
C PRO A 74 13.29 8.94 -17.43
N ARG A 75 14.25 8.50 -16.61
CA ARG A 75 15.09 9.38 -15.78
C ARG A 75 16.13 10.09 -16.62
#